data_AF-A0A8J4JHH1-F1
#
_entry.id   AF-A0A8J4JHH1-F1
#
_cell.length_a   1.000
_cell.length_b   1.000
_cell.length_c   1.000
_cell.angle_alpha   90.00
_cell.angle_beta   90.00
_cell.angle_gamma   90.00
#
_symmetry.space_group_name_H-M   'P 1'
#
loop_
_entity.id
_entity.type
_entity.pdbx_description
1 polymer ?
#
loop_
_entity_poly.entity_id
_entity_poly.type
_entity_poly.pdbx_seq_one_letter_code
_entity_poly.pdbx_strand_id
1 'polypeptide(L)'
;SGLPLLGGARRRLLVFRCPSPAARCVAAGRGAAGTGPGPCAPRRWGCGFRPVRVAVVAKTTRYEFEQQRYRYAELSKEDLKQLLALKGSNYAGLLERHRIHTKNVEHVVDSLRNERIEVRLVKCREYNEETVRWADAVISAGGDGTMLLAASKVFDKFKPVIGVNTDPERSEGHLCLPARYTQSFPEALQKLYRGEFRWQWRQRIRLYLEGTGINPTPVDLHEQHLSQEQHSRAHINERFQDQRSDISGPHLLPVRALNEVFIGESLSSRYFAVCSALFRENFKSCKSSFKFSLHRASYYEISVDDGPWEKQKSSGLNVCTGTGSKAW
;
A
#
# COMPACT_ATOMS: atom_id res chain seq x y z
N SER A 1 -26.07 42.10 6.01
CA SER A 1 -26.29 41.10 4.94
C SER A 1 -25.04 40.24 4.79
N GLY A 2 -25.15 38.96 5.15
CA GLY A 2 -24.33 37.84 4.67
C GLY A 2 -22.80 37.88 4.79
N LEU A 3 -22.26 37.30 5.86
CA LEU A 3 -21.01 36.52 5.77
C LEU A 3 -21.42 35.05 5.60
N PRO A 4 -21.11 34.37 4.48
CA PRO A 4 -21.47 32.98 4.32
C PRO A 4 -20.60 32.15 5.28
N LEU A 5 -21.27 31.39 6.16
CA LEU A 5 -20.70 30.31 6.95
C LEU A 5 -20.19 29.22 6.00
N LEU A 6 -18.97 29.40 5.46
CA LEU A 6 -18.28 28.38 4.65
C LEU A 6 -17.68 27.32 5.58
N GLY A 7 -18.52 26.37 5.97
CA GLY A 7 -18.14 25.25 6.82
C GLY A 7 -19.20 24.16 6.86
N GLY A 8 -19.90 23.90 5.76
CA GLY A 8 -20.77 22.75 5.65
C GLY A 8 -19.96 21.47 5.86
N ALA A 9 -20.21 20.76 6.97
CA ALA A 9 -19.71 19.41 7.15
C ALA A 9 -20.21 18.58 5.96
N ARG A 10 -19.32 18.26 5.02
CA ARG A 10 -19.65 17.35 3.91
C ARG A 10 -20.05 16.02 4.54
N ARG A 11 -21.32 15.64 4.42
CA ARG A 11 -21.81 14.35 4.92
C ARG A 11 -21.13 13.25 4.11
N ARG A 12 -20.53 12.29 4.80
CA ARG A 12 -19.96 11.08 4.19
C ARG A 12 -20.90 9.93 4.48
N LEU A 13 -21.53 9.41 3.43
CA LEU A 13 -22.40 8.24 3.49
C LEU A 13 -21.57 7.01 3.14
N LEU A 14 -21.61 5.99 4.00
CA LEU A 14 -20.88 4.75 3.80
C LEU A 14 -21.85 3.58 3.82
N VAL A 15 -21.85 2.81 2.74
CA VAL A 15 -22.66 1.60 2.60
C VAL A 15 -21.73 0.40 2.49
N PHE A 16 -21.85 -0.52 3.44
CA PHE A 16 -21.13 -1.79 3.41
C PHE A 16 -22.07 -2.88 2.92
N ARG A 17 -21.67 -3.57 1.85
CA ARG A 17 -22.42 -4.71 1.32
C ARG A 17 -21.59 -5.96 1.36
N CYS A 18 -22.15 -7.03 1.94
CA CYS A 18 -21.61 -8.36 1.74
C CYS A 18 -22.05 -8.89 0.35
N PRO A 19 -21.15 -9.46 -0.47
CA PRO A 19 -21.58 -10.11 -1.69
C PRO A 19 -22.53 -11.26 -1.35
N SER A 20 -23.69 -11.29 -2.01
CA SER A 20 -24.73 -12.29 -1.76
C SER A 20 -24.19 -13.73 -1.92
N PRO A 21 -24.76 -14.72 -1.22
CA PRO A 21 -24.38 -16.13 -1.38
C PRO A 21 -24.44 -16.62 -2.85
N ALA A 22 -25.37 -16.07 -3.64
CA ALA A 22 -25.52 -16.36 -5.06
C ALA A 22 -24.32 -15.87 -5.89
N ALA A 23 -23.75 -14.71 -5.60
CA ALA A 23 -22.54 -14.19 -6.26
C ALA A 23 -21.29 -15.03 -5.93
N ARG A 24 -21.25 -15.69 -4.76
CA ARG A 24 -20.19 -16.65 -4.41
C ARG A 24 -20.27 -17.94 -5.24
N CYS A 25 -21.47 -18.39 -5.60
CA CYS A 25 -21.69 -19.61 -6.39
C CYS A 25 -21.39 -19.42 -7.89
N VAL A 26 -21.71 -18.25 -8.46
CA VAL A 26 -21.41 -17.96 -9.88
C VAL A 26 -19.90 -17.94 -10.17
N ALA A 27 -19.07 -17.58 -9.19
CA ALA A 27 -17.61 -17.64 -9.32
C ALA A 27 -17.03 -19.08 -9.25
N ALA A 28 -17.85 -20.06 -8.85
CA ALA A 28 -17.48 -21.46 -8.62
C ALA A 28 -18.07 -22.45 -9.64
N GLY A 29 -18.93 -22.03 -10.57
CA GLY A 29 -19.47 -22.96 -11.56
C GLY A 29 -20.23 -22.28 -12.70
N ARG A 30 -19.63 -22.28 -13.89
CA ARG A 30 -20.28 -22.34 -15.22
C ARG A 30 -19.18 -22.48 -16.28
N GLY A 31 -18.65 -23.71 -16.43
CA GLY A 31 -18.00 -24.13 -17.66
C GLY A 31 -19.11 -24.57 -18.62
N ALA A 32 -19.56 -23.65 -19.48
CA ALA A 32 -20.39 -24.02 -20.62
C ALA A 32 -19.47 -24.63 -21.69
N ALA A 33 -19.82 -25.84 -22.13
CA ALA A 33 -19.16 -26.55 -23.21
C ALA A 33 -19.24 -25.73 -24.51
N GLY A 34 -18.08 -25.26 -24.98
CA GLY A 34 -17.91 -24.64 -26.29
C GLY A 34 -16.65 -25.24 -26.92
N THR A 35 -16.84 -25.95 -28.03
CA THR A 35 -15.79 -26.61 -28.81
C THR A 35 -14.96 -25.58 -29.55
N GLY A 36 -13.71 -25.38 -29.13
CA GLY A 36 -12.68 -24.61 -29.82
C GLY A 36 -11.36 -24.66 -29.03
N PRO A 37 -10.18 -24.67 -29.68
CA PRO A 37 -8.90 -24.78 -28.98
C PRO A 37 -8.52 -23.40 -28.39
N GLY A 38 -8.83 -23.19 -27.10
CA GLY A 38 -8.41 -22.02 -26.32
C GLY A 38 -7.47 -22.41 -25.17
N PRO A 39 -6.52 -21.55 -24.77
CA PRO A 39 -5.40 -21.94 -23.93
C PRO A 39 -5.79 -22.09 -22.45
N CYS A 40 -5.23 -23.13 -21.84
CA CYS A 40 -5.09 -23.36 -20.40
C CYS A 40 -6.39 -23.67 -19.62
N ALA A 41 -6.72 -24.97 -19.59
CA ALA A 41 -7.58 -25.58 -18.59
C ALA A 41 -7.11 -25.29 -17.15
N PRO A 42 -8.01 -25.28 -16.15
CA PRO A 42 -7.65 -25.00 -14.76
C PRO A 42 -6.68 -26.05 -14.24
N ARG A 43 -5.47 -25.63 -13.84
CA ARG A 43 -4.51 -26.49 -13.15
C ARG A 43 -5.18 -27.03 -11.88
N ARG A 44 -5.31 -28.35 -11.78
CA ARG A 44 -5.68 -29.02 -10.52
C ARG A 44 -4.61 -28.67 -9.48
N TRP A 45 -4.98 -27.98 -8.42
CA TRP A 45 -4.07 -27.51 -7.35
C TRP A 45 -3.59 -28.65 -6.42
N GLY A 46 -3.52 -29.88 -6.92
CA GLY A 46 -3.00 -31.07 -6.24
C GLY A 46 -1.70 -31.61 -6.84
N CYS A 47 -1.21 -31.01 -7.94
CA CYS A 47 0.15 -31.22 -8.44
C CYS A 47 1.01 -29.99 -8.08
N GLY A 48 2.30 -30.21 -7.81
CA GLY A 48 3.17 -29.11 -7.40
C GLY A 48 3.30 -28.00 -8.45
N PHE A 49 3.70 -26.81 -7.98
CA PHE A 49 3.70 -25.59 -8.78
C PHE A 49 5.12 -25.25 -9.25
N ARG A 50 5.35 -25.32 -10.57
CA ARG A 50 6.63 -24.98 -11.21
C ARG A 50 6.45 -23.78 -12.14
N PRO A 51 6.78 -22.55 -11.72
CA PRO A 51 6.72 -21.37 -12.58
C PRO A 51 7.92 -21.37 -13.55
N VAL A 52 7.73 -20.85 -14.76
CA VAL A 52 8.82 -20.61 -15.72
C VAL A 52 9.32 -19.16 -15.60
N ARG A 53 8.40 -18.23 -15.27
CA ARG A 53 8.69 -16.80 -15.12
C ARG A 53 8.25 -16.31 -13.75
N VAL A 54 9.14 -15.61 -13.04
CA VAL A 54 8.85 -15.06 -11.71
C VAL A 54 9.23 -13.59 -11.65
N ALA A 55 8.30 -12.76 -11.19
CA ALA A 55 8.60 -11.37 -10.84
C ALA A 55 8.95 -11.31 -9.36
N VAL A 56 10.15 -10.84 -9.02
CA VAL A 56 10.57 -10.59 -7.64
C VAL A 56 10.44 -9.10 -7.37
N VAL A 57 9.50 -8.73 -6.50
CA VAL A 57 9.26 -7.34 -6.09
C VAL A 57 10.03 -7.08 -4.80
N ALA A 58 11.15 -6.37 -4.91
CA ALA A 58 12.00 -6.08 -3.77
C ALA A 58 11.62 -4.76 -3.09
N LYS A 59 11.61 -4.78 -1.75
CA LYS A 59 11.43 -3.58 -0.93
C LYS A 59 12.47 -2.52 -1.30
N THR A 60 12.04 -1.27 -1.42
CA THR A 60 12.97 -0.12 -1.34
C THR A 60 13.30 0.10 0.13
N THR A 61 14.55 -0.15 0.53
CA THR A 61 14.96 0.00 1.92
C THR A 61 14.95 1.47 2.32
N ARG A 62 14.80 1.76 3.62
CA ARG A 62 14.90 3.13 4.12
C ARG A 62 16.27 3.76 3.79
N TYR A 63 17.35 2.97 3.81
CA TYR A 63 18.66 3.42 3.38
C TYR A 63 18.68 3.87 1.91
N GLU A 64 18.20 3.01 1.00
CA GLU A 64 18.10 3.34 -0.44
C GLU A 64 17.21 4.56 -0.68
N PHE A 65 16.08 4.63 0.01
CA PHE A 65 15.12 5.73 -0.11
C PHE A 65 15.75 7.07 0.28
N GLU A 66 16.40 7.12 1.45
CA GLU A 66 17.11 8.31 1.89
C GLU A 66 18.19 8.62 0.85
N GLN A 67 19.08 7.69 0.50
CA GLN A 67 20.15 7.92 -0.47
C GLN A 67 19.65 8.51 -1.80
N GLN A 68 18.54 8.02 -2.35
CA GLN A 68 17.93 8.58 -3.56
C GLN A 68 17.47 10.03 -3.37
N ARG A 69 16.84 10.34 -2.23
CA ARG A 69 16.42 11.70 -1.88
C ARG A 69 17.62 12.64 -1.75
N TYR A 70 18.72 12.16 -1.17
CA TYR A 70 19.93 12.95 -0.93
C TYR A 70 20.76 13.16 -2.20
N ARG A 71 20.83 12.18 -3.11
CA ARG A 71 21.47 12.36 -4.43
C ARG A 71 20.81 13.47 -5.25
N TYR A 72 19.50 13.64 -5.12
CA TYR A 72 18.77 14.73 -5.77
C TYR A 72 19.09 16.13 -5.17
N ALA A 73 19.66 16.17 -3.97
CA ALA A 73 20.00 17.40 -3.26
C ALA A 73 21.50 17.73 -3.26
N GLU A 74 22.33 16.96 -3.99
CA GLU A 74 23.80 17.15 -4.11
C GLU A 74 24.57 17.20 -2.78
N LEU A 75 24.04 16.58 -1.72
CA LEU A 75 24.66 16.60 -0.38
C LEU A 75 25.77 15.55 -0.24
N SER A 76 26.76 15.82 0.62
CA SER A 76 27.83 14.87 0.93
C SER A 76 27.31 13.70 1.78
N LYS A 77 28.09 12.61 1.84
CA LYS A 77 27.78 11.44 2.68
C LYS A 77 27.80 11.79 4.17
N GLU A 78 28.62 12.76 4.56
CA GLU A 78 28.75 13.26 5.92
C GLU A 78 27.50 14.06 6.32
N ASP A 79 27.00 14.89 5.41
CA ASP A 79 25.74 15.64 5.61
C ASP A 79 24.56 14.68 5.75
N LEU A 80 24.53 13.60 4.95
CA LEU A 80 23.53 12.54 5.07
C LEU A 80 23.53 11.92 6.47
N LYS A 81 24.71 11.57 7.00
CA LYS A 81 24.83 11.00 8.36
C LYS A 81 24.32 11.98 9.42
N GLN A 82 24.69 13.26 9.32
CA GLN A 82 24.25 14.29 10.25
C GLN A 82 22.74 14.52 10.18
N LEU A 83 22.16 14.61 8.99
CA LEU A 83 20.73 14.81 8.78
C LEU A 83 19.90 13.61 9.27
N LEU A 84 20.38 12.40 9.07
CA LEU A 84 19.74 11.21 9.63
C LEU A 84 19.81 11.21 11.16
N ALA A 85 20.95 11.58 11.74
CA ALA A 85 21.10 11.71 13.19
C ALA A 85 20.15 12.75 13.79
N LEU A 86 19.99 13.92 13.14
CA LEU A 86 19.02 14.96 13.54
C LEU A 86 17.57 14.46 13.48
N LYS A 87 17.25 13.56 12.55
CA LYS A 87 15.95 12.87 12.46
C LYS A 87 15.84 11.64 13.37
N GLY A 88 16.77 11.45 14.32
CA GLY A 88 16.79 10.31 15.24
C GLY A 88 17.07 8.96 14.58
N SER A 89 17.76 8.94 13.43
CA SER A 89 18.00 7.74 12.62
C SER A 89 19.49 7.38 12.56
N ASN A 90 19.81 6.11 12.85
CA ASN A 90 21.18 5.62 12.83
C ASN A 90 21.59 5.16 11.43
N TYR A 91 22.51 5.90 10.78
CA TYR A 91 23.02 5.58 9.45
C TYR A 91 23.62 4.16 9.35
N ALA A 92 24.48 3.77 10.30
CA ALA A 92 25.14 2.48 10.27
C ALA A 92 24.13 1.33 10.41
N GLY A 93 23.13 1.50 11.29
CA GLY A 93 22.03 0.55 11.43
C GLY A 93 21.18 0.43 10.17
N LEU A 94 20.89 1.54 9.49
CA LEU A 94 20.16 1.53 8.21
C LEU A 94 20.96 0.82 7.11
N LEU A 95 22.26 1.10 7.01
CA LEU A 95 23.14 0.48 6.03
C LEU A 95 23.26 -1.03 6.27
N GLU A 96 23.39 -1.46 7.53
CA GLU A 96 23.49 -2.87 7.87
C GLU A 96 22.22 -3.63 7.49
N ARG A 97 21.05 -3.06 7.81
CA ARG A 97 19.76 -3.68 7.42
C ARG A 97 19.54 -3.67 5.91
N HIS A 98 20.07 -2.67 5.22
CA HIS A 98 20.08 -2.67 3.76
C HIS A 98 20.93 -3.82 3.21
N ARG A 99 22.13 -4.06 3.74
CA ARG A 99 22.99 -5.19 3.32
C ARG A 99 22.33 -6.54 3.57
N ILE A 100 21.73 -6.75 4.75
CA ILE A 100 20.99 -7.97 5.08
C ILE A 100 19.86 -8.20 4.07
N HIS A 101 19.06 -7.16 3.80
CA HIS A 101 17.98 -7.21 2.82
C HIS A 101 18.50 -7.57 1.42
N THR A 102 19.51 -6.85 0.92
CA THR A 102 20.08 -7.06 -0.41
C THR A 102 20.62 -8.48 -0.57
N LYS A 103 21.40 -8.96 0.41
CA LYS A 103 21.92 -10.33 0.44
C LYS A 103 20.79 -11.37 0.35
N ASN A 104 19.72 -11.18 1.10
CA ASN A 104 18.59 -12.12 1.09
C ASN A 104 17.77 -12.04 -0.21
N VAL A 105 17.66 -10.87 -0.83
CA VAL A 105 17.05 -10.71 -2.17
C VAL A 105 17.88 -11.43 -3.22
N GLU A 106 19.20 -11.24 -3.22
CA GLU A 106 20.13 -11.91 -4.13
C GLU A 106 20.02 -13.43 -3.97
N HIS A 107 20.04 -13.93 -2.73
CA HIS A 107 19.85 -15.35 -2.45
C HIS A 107 18.56 -15.92 -3.06
N VAL A 108 17.43 -15.22 -2.94
CA VAL A 108 16.16 -15.62 -3.55
C VAL A 108 16.25 -15.64 -5.08
N VAL A 109 16.79 -14.58 -5.68
CA VAL A 109 16.93 -14.46 -7.14
C VAL A 109 17.85 -15.53 -7.71
N ASP A 110 19.00 -15.76 -7.09
CA ASP A 110 19.97 -16.75 -7.54
C ASP A 110 19.41 -18.17 -7.41
N SER A 111 18.70 -18.46 -6.33
CA SER A 111 18.02 -19.75 -6.15
C SER A 111 17.00 -20.03 -7.25
N LEU A 112 16.24 -19.02 -7.70
CA LEU A 112 15.31 -19.15 -8.83
C LEU A 112 16.03 -19.37 -10.15
N ARG A 113 17.08 -18.58 -10.42
CA ARG A 113 17.88 -18.66 -11.65
C ARG A 113 18.61 -20.00 -11.78
N ASN A 114 19.09 -20.56 -10.67
CA ASN A 114 19.72 -21.88 -10.63
C ASN A 114 18.76 -23.00 -11.06
N GLU A 115 17.45 -22.82 -10.81
CA GLU A 115 16.39 -23.71 -11.27
C GLU A 115 15.89 -23.37 -12.70
N ARG A 116 16.64 -22.53 -13.44
CA ARG A 116 16.33 -22.06 -14.80
C ARG A 116 15.01 -21.29 -14.93
N ILE A 117 14.57 -20.65 -13.85
CA ILE A 117 13.43 -19.73 -13.88
C ILE A 117 13.91 -18.38 -14.43
N GLU A 118 13.15 -17.81 -15.37
CA GLU A 118 13.36 -16.44 -15.82
C GLU A 118 12.87 -15.46 -14.74
N VAL A 119 13.77 -14.60 -14.25
CA VAL A 119 13.49 -13.71 -13.12
C VAL A 119 13.56 -12.25 -13.53
N ARG A 120 12.47 -11.50 -13.26
CA ARG A 120 12.48 -10.03 -13.27
C ARG A 120 12.50 -9.51 -11.85
N LEU A 121 13.66 -9.00 -11.42
CA LEU A 121 13.78 -8.27 -10.17
C LEU A 121 13.36 -6.82 -10.42
N VAL A 122 12.31 -6.36 -9.73
CA VAL A 122 11.77 -5.01 -9.86
C VAL A 122 11.65 -4.35 -8.50
N LYS A 123 11.80 -3.02 -8.47
CA LYS A 123 11.51 -2.20 -7.29
C LYS A 123 10.08 -1.67 -7.37
N CYS A 124 9.62 -1.08 -6.27
CA CYS A 124 8.26 -0.56 -6.11
C CYS A 124 7.78 0.33 -7.27
N ARG A 125 8.63 1.27 -7.71
CA ARG A 125 8.31 2.23 -8.79
C ARG A 125 8.16 1.61 -10.18
N GLU A 126 8.79 0.46 -10.40
CA GLU A 126 8.79 -0.24 -11.69
C GLU A 126 7.73 -1.34 -11.74
N TYR A 127 7.17 -1.71 -10.59
CA TYR A 127 6.19 -2.79 -10.47
C TYR A 127 4.80 -2.33 -10.92
N ASN A 128 4.31 -2.94 -12.00
CA ASN A 128 3.05 -2.59 -12.64
C ASN A 128 2.29 -3.85 -13.12
N GLU A 129 1.11 -3.65 -13.70
CA GLU A 129 0.25 -4.73 -14.19
C GLU A 129 0.91 -5.53 -15.33
N GLU A 130 1.82 -4.94 -16.10
CA GLU A 130 2.54 -5.64 -17.17
C GLU A 130 3.52 -6.67 -16.60
N THR A 131 4.24 -6.30 -15.55
CA THR A 131 5.10 -7.22 -14.78
C THR A 131 4.27 -8.39 -14.23
N VAL A 132 3.09 -8.11 -13.68
CA VAL A 132 2.17 -9.14 -13.17
C VAL A 132 1.69 -10.06 -14.29
N ARG A 133 1.32 -9.52 -15.45
CA ARG A 133 0.85 -10.31 -16.60
C ARG A 133 1.95 -11.23 -17.14
N TRP A 134 3.19 -10.75 -17.21
CA TRP A 134 4.33 -11.53 -17.70
C TRP A 134 4.70 -12.72 -16.79
N ALA A 135 4.65 -12.56 -15.47
CA ALA A 135 5.09 -13.59 -14.54
C ALA A 135 4.06 -14.70 -14.31
N ASP A 136 4.49 -15.94 -14.08
CA ASP A 136 3.61 -17.03 -13.64
C ASP A 136 3.33 -16.95 -12.12
N ALA A 137 4.24 -16.36 -11.37
CA ALA A 137 4.11 -16.05 -9.94
C ALA A 137 4.80 -14.73 -9.58
N VAL A 138 4.29 -14.05 -8.57
CA VAL A 138 4.93 -12.87 -7.98
C VAL A 138 5.52 -13.25 -6.63
N ILE A 139 6.80 -12.94 -6.40
CA ILE A 139 7.45 -13.07 -5.10
C ILE A 139 7.69 -11.68 -4.53
N SER A 140 7.12 -11.37 -3.36
CA SER A 140 7.46 -10.14 -2.65
C SER A 140 8.65 -10.39 -1.72
N ALA A 141 9.78 -9.72 -1.95
CA ALA A 141 10.97 -9.81 -1.13
C ALA A 141 11.05 -8.60 -0.19
N GLY A 142 10.55 -8.77 1.03
CA GLY A 142 10.36 -7.70 2.00
C GLY A 142 9.46 -8.14 3.15
N GLY A 143 8.95 -7.20 3.94
CA GLY A 143 7.96 -7.50 4.97
C GLY A 143 6.53 -7.53 4.41
N ASP A 144 5.54 -7.51 5.30
CA ASP A 144 4.12 -7.52 4.93
C ASP A 144 3.74 -6.33 4.04
N GLY A 145 4.31 -5.14 4.25
CA GLY A 145 4.06 -3.98 3.38
C GLY A 145 4.46 -4.22 1.92
N THR A 146 5.54 -4.98 1.67
CA THR A 146 5.95 -5.35 0.31
C THR A 146 5.02 -6.41 -0.28
N MET A 147 4.48 -7.31 0.54
CA MET A 147 3.43 -8.25 0.13
C MET A 147 2.14 -7.53 -0.25
N LEU A 148 1.73 -6.49 0.50
CA LEU A 148 0.56 -5.67 0.17
C LEU A 148 0.73 -4.94 -1.15
N LEU A 149 1.90 -4.33 -1.38
CA LEU A 149 2.25 -3.71 -2.65
C LEU A 149 2.17 -4.72 -3.80
N ALA A 150 2.78 -5.90 -3.64
CA ALA A 150 2.73 -6.94 -4.66
C ALA A 150 1.28 -7.35 -4.97
N ALA A 151 0.47 -7.58 -3.95
CA ALA A 151 -0.93 -7.99 -4.09
C ALA A 151 -1.84 -6.90 -4.67
N SER A 152 -1.50 -5.61 -4.54
CA SER A 152 -2.35 -4.50 -4.99
C SER A 152 -2.55 -4.47 -6.51
N LYS A 153 -1.54 -4.90 -7.28
CA LYS A 153 -1.57 -4.98 -8.75
C LYS A 153 -1.99 -6.35 -9.29
N VAL A 154 -2.30 -7.33 -8.42
CA VAL A 154 -2.71 -8.69 -8.81
C VAL A 154 -4.23 -8.81 -8.80
N PHE A 155 -4.85 -8.82 -9.98
CA PHE A 155 -6.32 -8.92 -10.13
C PHE A 155 -6.82 -10.30 -10.50
N ASP A 156 -5.99 -11.09 -11.18
CA ASP A 156 -6.27 -12.48 -11.51
C ASP A 156 -6.23 -13.34 -10.23
N LYS A 157 -7.31 -14.08 -10.01
CA LYS A 157 -7.48 -14.95 -8.85
C LYS A 157 -6.51 -16.13 -8.88
N PHE A 158 -6.04 -16.55 -10.05
CA PHE A 158 -5.12 -17.68 -10.20
C PHE A 158 -3.65 -17.29 -10.23
N LYS A 159 -3.32 -15.99 -10.12
CA LYS A 159 -1.94 -15.50 -10.04
C LYS A 159 -1.43 -15.62 -8.59
N PRO A 160 -0.52 -16.55 -8.29
CA PRO A 160 0.00 -16.70 -6.94
C PRO A 160 0.92 -15.53 -6.56
N VAL A 161 0.82 -15.11 -5.30
CA VAL A 161 1.74 -14.16 -4.66
C VAL A 161 2.37 -14.86 -3.47
N ILE A 162 3.69 -14.86 -3.39
CA ILE A 162 4.47 -15.56 -2.37
C ILE A 162 5.33 -14.53 -1.63
N GLY A 163 5.14 -14.38 -0.32
CA GLY A 163 5.93 -13.46 0.49
C GLY A 163 7.19 -14.12 1.02
N VAL A 164 8.34 -13.44 0.89
CA VAL A 164 9.61 -13.83 1.51
C VAL A 164 10.10 -12.69 2.38
N ASN A 165 10.18 -12.92 3.69
CA ASN A 165 10.68 -11.93 4.64
C ASN A 165 12.20 -11.80 4.55
N THR A 166 12.68 -10.70 3.99
CA THR A 166 14.13 -10.46 3.78
C THR A 166 14.88 -9.98 5.03
N ASP A 167 14.21 -9.68 6.15
CA ASP A 167 14.84 -9.30 7.42
C ASP A 167 14.00 -9.82 8.60
N PRO A 168 13.98 -11.16 8.80
CA PRO A 168 13.12 -11.80 9.81
C PRO A 168 13.53 -11.49 11.25
N GLU A 169 14.73 -10.95 11.48
CA GLU A 169 15.16 -10.47 12.80
C GLU A 169 14.44 -9.19 13.24
N ARG A 170 13.96 -8.38 12.27
CA ARG A 170 13.31 -7.10 12.52
C ARG A 170 11.81 -7.12 12.39
N SER A 171 11.26 -8.16 11.75
CA SER A 171 9.84 -8.26 11.46
C SER A 171 9.40 -9.70 11.39
N GLU A 172 8.20 -10.00 11.84
CA GLU A 172 7.66 -11.36 11.77
C GLU A 172 7.30 -11.74 10.32
N GLY A 173 6.60 -10.85 9.61
CA GLY A 173 6.13 -11.10 8.25
C GLY A 173 4.97 -12.10 8.24
N HIS A 174 3.81 -11.72 8.79
CA HIS A 174 2.64 -12.60 8.95
C HIS A 174 2.05 -13.11 7.63
N LEU A 175 2.31 -12.39 6.52
CA LEU A 175 1.87 -12.77 5.19
C LEU A 175 2.96 -13.52 4.39
N CYS A 176 4.18 -13.58 4.93
CA CYS A 176 5.32 -14.22 4.31
C CYS A 176 5.44 -15.70 4.71
N LEU A 177 6.27 -16.42 3.94
CA LEU A 177 6.73 -17.75 4.31
C LEU A 177 7.43 -17.73 5.67
N PRO A 178 7.42 -18.86 6.41
CA PRO A 178 8.17 -18.98 7.67
C PRO A 178 9.62 -18.52 7.55
N ALA A 179 10.11 -17.77 8.55
CA ALA A 179 11.42 -17.10 8.54
C ALA A 179 12.61 -17.99 8.14
N ARG A 180 12.57 -19.29 8.43
CA ARG A 180 13.60 -20.25 8.01
C ARG A 180 13.83 -20.23 6.49
N TYR A 181 12.78 -20.04 5.69
CA TYR A 181 12.83 -20.06 4.23
C TYR A 181 13.49 -18.82 3.63
N THR A 182 13.82 -17.81 4.43
CA THR A 182 14.68 -16.71 4.00
C THR A 182 16.11 -17.19 3.75
N GLN A 183 16.62 -18.11 4.59
CA GLN A 183 17.96 -18.69 4.44
C GLN A 183 17.95 -20.03 3.70
N SER A 184 16.85 -20.79 3.78
CA SER A 184 16.65 -22.06 3.06
C SER A 184 15.68 -21.91 1.88
N PHE A 185 15.78 -20.83 1.10
CA PHE A 185 14.85 -20.60 -0.01
C PHE A 185 14.81 -21.74 -1.05
N PRO A 186 15.93 -22.40 -1.42
CA PRO A 186 15.89 -23.59 -2.26
C PRO A 186 15.00 -24.71 -1.72
N GLU A 187 14.96 -24.90 -0.40
CA GLU A 187 14.06 -25.88 0.24
C GLU A 187 12.60 -25.50 0.00
N ALA A 188 12.25 -24.22 0.15
CA ALA A 188 10.91 -23.74 -0.16
C ALA A 188 10.54 -23.99 -1.63
N LEU A 189 11.46 -23.79 -2.58
CA LEU A 189 11.21 -24.09 -3.99
C LEU A 189 10.91 -25.58 -4.22
N GLN A 190 11.69 -26.48 -3.62
CA GLN A 190 11.45 -27.92 -3.75
C GLN A 190 10.09 -28.32 -3.17
N LYS A 191 9.70 -27.77 -2.02
CA LYS A 191 8.37 -28.00 -1.42
C LYS A 191 7.25 -27.44 -2.30
N LEU A 192 7.47 -26.29 -2.93
CA LEU A 192 6.52 -25.71 -3.89
C LEU A 192 6.34 -26.63 -5.11
N TYR A 193 7.42 -27.19 -5.64
CA TYR A 193 7.42 -28.11 -6.79
C TYR A 193 6.79 -29.47 -6.48
N ARG A 194 6.81 -29.89 -5.22
CA ARG A 194 6.17 -31.11 -4.73
C ARG A 194 4.71 -30.90 -4.31
N GLY A 195 4.25 -29.64 -4.24
CA GLY A 195 2.89 -29.33 -3.81
C GLY A 195 2.69 -29.45 -2.30
N GLU A 196 3.77 -29.33 -1.51
CA GLU A 196 3.74 -29.45 -0.05
C GLU A 196 3.28 -28.15 0.63
N PHE A 197 3.13 -27.06 -0.13
CA PHE A 197 2.48 -25.84 0.35
C PHE A 197 0.99 -25.84 0.04
N ARG A 198 0.20 -25.31 0.98
CA ARG A 198 -1.22 -25.03 0.76
C ARG A 198 -1.41 -23.58 0.36
N TRP A 199 -2.08 -23.37 -0.76
CA TRP A 199 -2.50 -22.04 -1.21
C TRP A 199 -3.63 -21.50 -0.35
N GLN A 200 -3.53 -20.21 0.01
CA GLN A 200 -4.51 -19.53 0.84
C GLN A 200 -5.23 -18.46 0.03
N TRP A 201 -6.55 -18.58 -0.04
CA TRP A 201 -7.40 -17.55 -0.61
C TRP A 201 -7.65 -16.44 0.41
N ARG A 202 -7.25 -15.21 0.09
CA ARG A 202 -7.47 -14.05 0.95
C ARG A 202 -8.56 -13.14 0.37
N GLN A 203 -9.50 -12.76 1.23
CA GLN A 203 -10.54 -11.80 0.89
C GLN A 203 -9.95 -10.40 0.71
N ARG A 204 -10.53 -9.61 -0.18
CA ARG A 204 -10.16 -8.21 -0.41
C ARG A 204 -11.40 -7.33 -0.46
N ILE A 205 -11.28 -6.11 0.04
CA ILE A 205 -12.35 -5.11 0.03
C ILE A 205 -12.34 -4.41 -1.33
N ARG A 206 -13.51 -4.28 -1.95
CA ARG A 206 -13.74 -3.46 -3.14
C ARG A 206 -14.50 -2.20 -2.74
N LEU A 207 -14.18 -1.09 -3.39
CA LEU A 207 -14.71 0.21 -3.05
C LEU A 207 -15.46 0.82 -4.23
N TYR A 208 -16.62 1.37 -3.94
CA TYR A 208 -17.36 2.24 -4.84
C TYR A 208 -17.38 3.64 -4.23
N LEU A 209 -17.08 4.66 -5.01
CA LEU A 209 -17.17 6.06 -4.61
C LEU A 209 -18.20 6.80 -5.47
N GLU A 210 -18.98 7.65 -4.84
CA GLU A 210 -19.97 8.52 -5.48
C GLU A 210 -19.89 9.90 -4.85
N GLY A 211 -20.04 10.95 -5.66
CA GLY A 211 -20.05 12.33 -5.19
C GLY A 211 -19.20 13.28 -6.03
N THR A 212 -19.03 14.48 -5.49
CA THR A 212 -18.33 15.57 -6.17
C THR A 212 -16.92 15.73 -5.65
N GLY A 213 -16.02 16.22 -6.51
CA GLY A 213 -14.65 16.49 -6.11
C GLY A 213 -13.79 15.22 -5.96
N ILE A 214 -14.16 14.12 -6.63
CA ILE A 214 -13.46 12.84 -6.52
C ILE A 214 -12.29 12.83 -7.50
N ASN A 215 -11.12 12.36 -7.03
CA ASN A 215 -10.03 11.96 -7.91
C ASN A 215 -10.10 10.43 -8.07
N PRO A 216 -10.50 9.91 -9.24
CA PRO A 216 -10.64 8.48 -9.45
C PRO A 216 -9.27 7.78 -9.58
N THR A 217 -8.21 8.52 -9.90
CA THR A 217 -6.86 7.97 -10.07
C THR A 217 -6.26 7.67 -8.70
N PRO A 218 -6.00 6.38 -8.38
CA PRO A 218 -5.37 6.03 -7.12
C PRO A 218 -3.98 6.63 -7.05
N VAL A 219 -3.62 7.03 -5.85
CA VAL A 219 -2.32 7.57 -5.54
C VAL A 219 -1.63 6.64 -4.56
N ASP A 220 -0.45 6.19 -4.94
CA ASP A 220 0.44 5.43 -4.07
C ASP A 220 1.13 6.41 -3.10
N LEU A 221 0.68 6.44 -1.84
CA LEU A 221 1.14 7.42 -0.83
C LEU A 221 2.65 7.39 -0.56
N HIS A 222 3.29 6.23 -0.74
CA HIS A 222 4.74 6.08 -0.62
C HIS A 222 5.51 6.70 -1.81
N GLU A 223 4.83 7.13 -2.86
CA GLU A 223 5.42 7.89 -3.97
C GLU A 223 5.23 9.40 -3.77
N GLN A 224 4.09 9.81 -3.22
CA GLN A 224 3.75 11.20 -2.94
C GLN A 224 4.34 11.75 -1.63
N HIS A 225 5.63 11.52 -1.37
CA HIS A 225 6.30 12.01 -0.15
C HIS A 225 6.47 13.54 -0.13
N LEU A 226 5.35 14.25 0.02
CA LEU A 226 5.25 15.63 0.41
C LEU A 226 5.57 15.69 1.91
N SER A 227 6.42 16.63 2.34
CA SER A 227 6.47 17.02 3.75
C SER A 227 5.06 17.41 4.25
N GLN A 228 4.81 17.41 5.56
CA GLN A 228 3.49 17.82 6.10
C GLN A 228 3.09 19.24 5.64
N GLU A 229 4.06 20.12 5.40
CA GLU A 229 3.88 21.44 4.78
C GLU A 229 3.56 21.36 3.28
N GLN A 230 4.21 20.46 2.55
CA GLN A 230 3.93 20.21 1.14
C GLN A 230 2.57 19.51 0.92
N HIS A 231 2.12 18.65 1.83
CA HIS A 231 0.75 18.10 1.84
C HIS A 231 -0.26 19.22 2.09
N SER A 232 0.05 20.14 3.01
CA SER A 232 -0.78 21.31 3.27
C SER A 232 -0.86 22.23 2.04
N ARG A 233 0.26 22.48 1.35
CA ARG A 233 0.32 23.29 0.13
C ARG A 233 -0.27 22.58 -1.09
N ALA A 234 -0.12 21.27 -1.24
CA ALA A 234 -0.73 20.49 -2.31
C ALA A 234 -2.25 20.45 -2.17
N HIS A 235 -2.79 20.26 -0.96
CA HIS A 235 -4.23 20.38 -0.72
C HIS A 235 -4.77 21.80 -0.90
N ILE A 236 -3.94 22.84 -0.70
CA ILE A 236 -4.32 24.24 -0.96
C ILE A 236 -4.24 24.54 -2.45
N ASN A 237 -3.19 24.12 -3.16
CA ASN A 237 -2.99 24.36 -4.59
C ASN A 237 -3.91 23.48 -5.47
N GLU A 238 -4.25 22.26 -5.05
CA GLU A 238 -5.28 21.43 -5.71
C GLU A 238 -6.69 22.00 -5.56
N ARG A 239 -6.95 22.92 -4.61
CA ARG A 239 -8.20 23.69 -4.63
C ARG A 239 -8.23 24.73 -5.75
N PHE A 240 -7.09 25.04 -6.37
CA PHE A 240 -6.96 26.02 -7.45
C PHE A 240 -6.69 25.38 -8.83
N GLN A 241 -6.46 24.07 -8.91
CA GLN A 241 -6.44 23.31 -10.17
C GLN A 241 -7.71 22.45 -10.27
N ASP A 242 -8.76 23.03 -10.86
CA ASP A 242 -10.02 22.38 -11.22
C ASP A 242 -9.81 21.30 -12.30
N GLN A 243 -9.43 20.09 -11.87
CA GLN A 243 -9.64 18.85 -12.64
C GLN A 243 -10.30 17.77 -11.76
N ARG A 244 -11.24 18.15 -10.90
CA ARG A 244 -12.03 17.18 -10.14
C ARG A 244 -13.34 16.91 -10.86
N SER A 245 -13.59 15.64 -11.16
CA SER A 245 -14.81 15.23 -11.84
C SER A 245 -15.96 15.07 -10.84
N ASP A 246 -17.16 15.38 -11.31
CA ASP A 246 -18.39 14.93 -10.68
C ASP A 246 -18.68 13.52 -11.19
N ILE A 247 -18.78 12.58 -10.25
CA ILE A 247 -19.10 11.19 -10.56
C ILE A 247 -20.56 10.97 -10.22
N SER A 248 -21.41 10.89 -11.25
CA SER A 248 -22.81 10.51 -11.10
C SER A 248 -22.91 9.00 -10.89
N GLY A 249 -23.33 8.58 -9.69
CA GLY A 249 -23.50 7.17 -9.34
C GLY A 249 -22.25 6.49 -8.74
N PRO A 250 -22.41 5.25 -8.24
CA PRO A 250 -21.33 4.51 -7.59
C PRO A 250 -20.26 4.05 -8.60
N HIS A 251 -19.08 4.66 -8.54
CA HIS A 251 -17.93 4.33 -9.36
C HIS A 251 -16.98 3.34 -8.67
N LEU A 252 -16.77 2.18 -9.28
CA LEU A 252 -15.85 1.15 -8.79
C LEU A 252 -14.39 1.63 -8.90
N LEU A 253 -13.71 1.72 -7.77
CA LEU A 253 -12.28 2.01 -7.75
C LEU A 253 -11.47 0.81 -8.28
N PRO A 254 -10.38 1.07 -9.01
CA PRO A 254 -9.55 0.00 -9.60
C PRO A 254 -8.74 -0.77 -8.56
N VAL A 255 -8.59 -0.24 -7.33
CA VAL A 255 -7.81 -0.86 -6.25
C VAL A 255 -8.65 -1.75 -5.34
N ARG A 256 -8.03 -2.80 -4.79
CA ARG A 256 -8.65 -3.71 -3.82
C ARG A 256 -7.79 -3.80 -2.58
N ALA A 257 -8.35 -3.51 -1.42
CA ALA A 257 -7.60 -3.56 -0.16
C ALA A 257 -7.51 -4.99 0.37
N LEU A 258 -6.29 -5.47 0.65
CA LEU A 258 -6.07 -6.77 1.28
C LEU A 258 -6.30 -6.72 2.79
N ASN A 259 -5.77 -5.69 3.44
CA ASN A 259 -5.89 -5.56 4.89
C ASN A 259 -7.08 -4.67 5.25
N GLU A 260 -6.99 -3.37 4.98
CA GLU A 260 -8.02 -2.41 5.39
C GLU A 260 -8.25 -1.26 4.41
N VAL A 261 -9.40 -0.60 4.62
CA VAL A 261 -9.71 0.71 4.07
C VAL A 261 -9.84 1.68 5.24
N PHE A 262 -8.93 2.65 5.28
CA PHE A 262 -9.00 3.80 6.19
C PHE A 262 -9.81 4.92 5.55
N ILE A 263 -10.78 5.46 6.29
CA ILE A 263 -11.53 6.65 5.89
C ILE A 263 -11.39 7.69 6.99
N GLY A 264 -10.94 8.90 6.65
CA GLY A 264 -10.75 9.96 7.64
C GLY A 264 -10.52 11.35 7.02
N GLU A 265 -10.29 12.32 7.89
CA GLU A 265 -9.84 13.66 7.52
C GLU A 265 -8.32 13.68 7.29
N SER A 266 -7.86 14.21 6.15
CA SER A 266 -6.43 14.32 5.84
C SER A 266 -5.67 15.30 6.76
N LEU A 267 -6.39 16.12 7.53
CA LEU A 267 -5.84 17.20 8.37
C LEU A 267 -6.30 17.09 9.84
N SER A 268 -6.30 15.88 10.41
CA SER A 268 -6.85 15.64 11.76
C SER A 268 -6.09 16.34 12.90
N SER A 269 -4.89 16.88 12.65
CA SER A 269 -4.09 17.63 13.64
C SER A 269 -3.27 18.70 12.93
N ARG A 270 -3.50 19.99 13.21
CA ARG A 270 -2.60 21.08 12.76
C ARG A 270 -1.96 21.75 13.97
N TYR A 271 -0.64 21.64 14.07
CA TYR A 271 0.16 22.62 14.79
C TYR A 271 0.40 23.77 13.82
N PHE A 272 -0.22 24.94 14.07
CA PHE A 272 0.15 26.16 13.36
C PHE A 272 1.01 26.98 14.32
N ALA A 273 2.34 26.88 14.18
CA ALA A 273 3.22 27.86 14.77
C ALA A 273 3.11 29.13 13.90
N VAL A 274 2.29 30.10 14.32
CA VAL A 274 2.35 31.43 13.72
C VAL A 274 3.61 32.10 14.28
N CYS A 275 4.72 32.02 13.55
CA CYS A 275 5.81 32.97 13.75
C CYS A 275 5.39 34.29 13.12
N SER A 276 4.81 35.18 13.92
CA SER A 276 4.65 36.59 13.52
C SER A 276 6.04 37.24 13.49
N ALA A 277 6.77 37.07 12.39
CA ALA A 277 7.96 37.87 12.14
C ALA A 277 7.50 39.28 11.73
N LEU A 278 7.28 40.15 12.71
CA LEU A 278 7.28 41.59 12.45
C LEU A 278 8.72 41.97 12.10
N PHE A 279 8.99 42.18 10.81
CA PHE A 279 10.20 42.86 10.37
C PHE A 279 10.19 44.28 10.94
N ARG A 280 10.84 44.45 12.08
CA ARG A 280 11.34 45.75 12.53
C ARG A 280 12.82 45.55 12.79
N GLU A 281 13.63 46.32 12.09
CA GLU A 281 15.06 46.40 12.35
C GLU A 281 15.30 46.69 13.83
N ASN A 282 16.24 45.95 14.41
CA ASN A 282 16.70 45.98 15.81
C ASN A 282 15.94 45.09 16.80
N PHE A 283 16.55 43.92 17.07
CA PHE A 283 16.55 43.14 18.32
C PHE A 283 15.26 43.12 19.19
N LYS A 284 14.59 41.95 19.24
CA LYS A 284 14.29 41.14 20.46
C LYS A 284 13.06 40.23 20.30
N SER A 285 13.24 38.98 20.74
CA SER A 285 12.22 38.01 21.20
C SER A 285 11.12 37.57 20.21
N CYS A 286 11.32 36.41 19.59
CA CYS A 286 10.22 35.63 19.01
C CYS A 286 9.33 35.08 20.14
N LYS A 287 8.20 35.74 20.43
CA LYS A 287 7.12 35.12 21.20
C LYS A 287 6.42 34.10 20.30
N SER A 288 6.76 32.82 20.47
CA SER A 288 6.02 31.72 19.83
C SER A 288 4.60 31.68 20.41
N SER A 289 3.60 32.10 19.64
CA SER A 289 2.20 31.89 19.99
C SER A 289 1.74 30.57 19.40
N PHE A 290 1.60 29.55 20.26
CA PHE A 290 1.05 28.26 19.86
C PHE A 290 -0.47 28.37 19.75
N LYS A 291 -0.99 28.49 18.52
CA LYS A 291 -2.43 28.29 18.27
C LYS A 291 -2.68 26.80 18.04
N PHE A 292 -3.26 26.14 19.04
CA PHE A 292 -3.78 24.80 18.90
C PHE A 292 -4.95 24.81 17.92
N SER A 293 -4.82 24.16 16.76
CA SER A 293 -5.97 23.84 15.93
C SER A 293 -6.76 22.74 16.65
N LEU A 294 -8.01 23.03 17.03
CA LEU A 294 -8.95 22.03 17.53
C LEU A 294 -8.94 20.79 16.61
N HIS A 295 -8.80 19.60 17.21
CA HIS A 295 -8.96 18.32 16.53
C HIS A 295 -10.30 18.31 15.78
N ARG A 296 -10.27 18.18 14.46
CA ARG A 296 -11.49 18.02 13.67
C ARG A 296 -11.85 16.54 13.65
N ALA A 297 -12.94 16.20 14.30
CA ALA A 297 -13.55 14.88 14.17
C ALA A 297 -14.27 14.78 12.83
N SER A 298 -14.17 13.60 12.23
CA SER A 298 -14.92 13.20 11.04
C SER A 298 -16.32 12.74 11.46
N TYR A 299 -17.32 13.04 10.64
CA TYR A 299 -18.69 12.57 10.83
C TYR A 299 -19.05 11.60 9.72
N TYR A 300 -19.61 10.46 10.11
CA TYR A 300 -20.01 9.38 9.21
C TYR A 300 -21.48 9.04 9.44
N GLU A 301 -22.17 8.74 8.35
CA GLU A 301 -23.42 7.99 8.40
C GLU A 301 -23.14 6.63 7.77
N ILE A 302 -23.36 5.56 8.51
CA ILE A 302 -22.97 4.19 8.16
C ILE A 302 -24.22 3.34 8.03
N SER A 303 -24.32 2.58 6.94
CA SER A 303 -25.33 1.54 6.74
C SER A 303 -24.65 0.23 6.35
N VAL A 304 -25.13 -0.87 6.90
CA VAL A 304 -24.69 -2.24 6.57
C VAL A 304 -25.85 -2.97 5.92
N ASP A 305 -25.60 -3.55 4.75
CA ASP A 305 -26.56 -4.29 3.93
C ASP A 305 -27.88 -3.52 3.71
N ASP A 306 -27.76 -2.22 3.42
CA ASP A 306 -28.87 -1.28 3.19
C ASP A 306 -29.84 -1.17 4.38
N GLY A 307 -29.36 -1.52 5.59
CA GLY A 307 -30.07 -1.37 6.86
C GLY A 307 -30.12 0.07 7.39
N PRO A 308 -30.59 0.27 8.62
CA PRO A 308 -30.75 1.59 9.21
C PRO A 308 -29.40 2.34 9.29
N TRP A 309 -29.46 3.66 9.10
CA TRP A 309 -28.28 4.51 9.15
C TRP A 309 -27.90 4.84 10.60
N GLU A 310 -26.63 4.62 10.91
CA GLU A 310 -26.02 4.98 12.20
C GLU A 310 -25.08 6.17 12.04
N LYS A 311 -25.20 7.14 12.95
CA LYS A 311 -24.35 8.34 12.96
C LYS A 311 -23.16 8.13 13.88
N GLN A 312 -21.96 8.25 13.34
CA GLN A 312 -20.71 8.10 14.07
C GLN A 312 -19.84 9.34 13.95
N LYS A 313 -19.17 9.72 15.05
CA LYS A 313 -18.17 10.80 15.10
C LYS A 313 -16.86 10.26 15.67
N SER A 314 -15.79 10.29 14.88
CA SER A 314 -14.47 9.77 15.28
C SER A 314 -13.33 10.43 14.50
N SER A 315 -12.07 10.09 14.83
CA SER A 315 -10.90 10.52 14.04
C SER A 315 -10.86 9.90 12.65
N GLY A 316 -11.36 8.67 12.51
CA GLY A 316 -11.34 7.85 11.31
C GLY A 316 -12.25 6.63 11.45
N LEU A 317 -12.49 5.93 10.35
CA LEU A 317 -13.16 4.63 10.30
C LEU A 317 -12.23 3.60 9.66
N ASN A 318 -12.09 2.46 10.34
CA ASN A 318 -11.39 1.27 9.84
C ASN A 318 -12.36 0.21 9.38
N VAL A 319 -12.16 -0.27 8.16
CA VAL A 319 -12.86 -1.43 7.61
C VAL A 319 -11.79 -2.44 7.22
N CYS A 320 -11.64 -3.50 8.01
CA CYS A 320 -10.57 -4.48 7.82
C CYS A 320 -11.10 -5.87 7.43
N THR A 321 -10.28 -6.63 6.71
CA THR A 321 -10.51 -8.05 6.45
C THR A 321 -9.99 -8.88 7.63
N GLY A 322 -10.30 -10.18 7.65
CA GLY A 322 -9.66 -11.11 8.59
C GLY A 322 -8.12 -11.09 8.51
N THR A 323 -7.56 -10.82 7.33
CA THR A 323 -6.10 -10.63 7.17
C THR A 323 -5.64 -9.33 7.84
N GLY A 324 -6.40 -8.25 7.67
CA GLY A 324 -6.11 -6.93 8.26
C GLY A 324 -6.44 -6.79 9.74
N SER A 325 -7.02 -7.80 10.40
CA SER A 325 -7.38 -7.75 11.83
C SER A 325 -6.18 -7.55 12.78
N LYS A 326 -4.96 -7.83 12.29
CA LYS A 326 -3.69 -7.60 12.98
C LYS A 326 -2.91 -6.40 12.40
N ALA A 327 -3.56 -5.58 11.58
CA ALA A 327 -2.97 -4.46 10.84
C ALA A 327 -3.64 -3.12 11.21
N TRP A 328 -3.63 -2.15 10.27
CA TRP A 328 -3.73 -0.69 10.42
C TRP A 328 -2.57 -0.07 11.21
#